data_AF-A0A952RJD0-F1
#
_entry.id   AF-A0A952RJD0-F1
#
_cell.length_a   1.000
_cell.length_b   1.000
_cell.length_c   1.000
_cell.angle_alpha   90.00
_cell.angle_beta   90.00
_cell.angle_gamma   90.00
#
_symmetry.space_group_name_H-M   'P 1'
#
loop_
_entity.id
_entity.type
_entity.pdbx_description
1 polymer ?
#
loop_
_entity_poly.entity_id
_entity_poly.type
_entity_poly.pdbx_seq_one_letter_code
_entity_poly.pdbx_strand_id
1 'polypeptide(L)' 'MVIWSKGTATALEGTAGPFVAKLARKGDGRWDWKIYADGAENPLAAGVSPTSGAAKTKCEQFVARSGRV' A
#
# COMPACT_ATOMS: atom_id res chain seq x y z
N MET A 1 -3.18 -10.34 -7.25
CA MET A 1 -3.16 -8.98 -7.87
C MET A 1 -3.78 -7.99 -6.90
N VAL A 2 -3.22 -6.79 -6.73
CA VAL A 2 -3.79 -5.74 -5.84
C VAL A 2 -4.87 -4.95 -6.58
N ILE A 3 -6.05 -4.87 -5.99
CA ILE A 3 -7.17 -4.09 -6.51
C ILE A 3 -7.15 -2.73 -5.80
N TRP A 4 -6.85 -1.67 -6.57
CA TRP A 4 -6.76 -0.31 -6.04
C TRP A 4 -8.11 0.40 -6.08
N SER A 5 -8.57 0.89 -4.94
CA SER A 5 -9.69 1.82 -4.84
C SER A 5 -9.16 3.25 -4.64
N LYS A 6 -9.86 4.22 -5.22
CA LYS A 6 -9.63 5.62 -4.87
C LYS A 6 -10.25 5.83 -3.48
N GLY A 7 -9.42 6.15 -2.50
CA GLY A 7 -9.88 6.74 -1.25
C GLY A 7 -10.20 8.23 -1.48
N THR A 8 -9.82 9.09 -0.52
CA THR A 8 -9.87 10.55 -0.71
C THR A 8 -8.80 11.05 -1.68
N ALA A 9 -8.85 12.32 -2.09
CA ALA A 9 -7.89 12.91 -3.05
C ALA A 9 -6.41 12.77 -2.64
N THR A 10 -6.12 12.51 -1.37
CA THR A 10 -4.78 12.40 -0.78
C THR A 10 -4.43 11.00 -0.26
N ALA A 11 -5.35 10.03 -0.36
CA ALA A 11 -5.17 8.68 0.13
C ALA A 11 -5.68 7.63 -0.87
N LEU A 12 -4.88 6.59 -1.08
CA LEU A 12 -5.24 5.44 -1.92
C LEU A 12 -5.21 4.18 -1.06
N GLU A 13 -6.16 3.29 -1.31
CA GLU A 13 -6.19 1.98 -0.66
C GLU A 13 -6.19 0.89 -1.72
N GLY A 14 -5.56 -0.24 -1.42
CA GLY A 14 -5.56 -1.41 -2.27
C GLY A 14 -5.69 -2.67 -1.45
N THR A 15 -6.42 -3.66 -1.95
CA THR A 15 -6.63 -4.94 -1.26
C THR A 15 -6.15 -6.11 -2.10
N ALA A 16 -5.64 -7.15 -1.44
CA ALA A 16 -5.25 -8.41 -2.07
C ALA A 16 -5.25 -9.54 -1.03
N GLY A 17 -6.23 -10.43 -1.09
CA GLY A 17 -6.37 -11.50 -0.09
C GLY A 17 -6.43 -10.92 1.34
N PRO A 18 -5.57 -11.37 2.28
CA PRO A 18 -5.55 -10.85 3.64
C PRO A 18 -4.90 -9.45 3.75
N PHE A 19 -4.30 -8.93 2.67
CA PHE A 19 -3.54 -7.69 2.71
C PHE A 19 -4.37 -6.46 2.40
N VAL A 20 -4.10 -5.39 3.14
CA VAL A 20 -4.58 -4.03 2.90
C VAL A 20 -3.39 -3.09 2.77
N ALA A 21 -3.20 -2.51 1.59
CA ALA A 21 -2.19 -1.52 1.30
C ALA A 21 -2.80 -0.11 1.39
N LYS A 22 -2.22 0.77 2.21
CA LYS A 22 -2.63 2.16 2.36
C LYS A 22 -1.50 3.09 1.91
N LEU A 23 -1.83 4.03 1.04
CA LEU A 23 -0.93 5.03 0.48
C LEU A 23 -1.44 6.42 0.88
N ALA A 24 -0.55 7.28 1.35
CA ALA A 24 -0.87 8.65 1.74
C ALA A 24 0.16 9.64 1.18
N ARG A 25 -0.31 10.79 0.70
CA ARG A 25 0.59 11.85 0.21
C ARG A 25 1.19 12.62 1.39
N LYS A 26 2.51 12.83 1.37
CA LYS A 26 3.27 13.42 2.48
C LYS A 26 3.43 14.95 2.40
N GLY A 27 2.86 15.58 1.36
CA GLY A 27 2.90 17.03 1.12
C GLY A 27 4.13 17.53 0.37
N ASP A 28 5.27 16.84 0.47
CA ASP A 28 6.54 17.13 -0.23
C ASP A 28 6.64 16.49 -1.63
N GLY A 29 5.51 16.01 -2.16
CA GLY A 29 5.45 15.25 -3.40
C GLY A 29 5.67 13.74 -3.23
N ARG A 30 6.18 13.28 -2.09
CA ARG A 30 6.37 11.86 -1.80
C ARG A 30 5.11 11.21 -1.23
N TRP A 31 5.13 9.89 -1.21
CA TRP A 31 4.04 9.02 -0.79
C TRP A 31 4.52 8.06 0.29
N ASP A 32 3.87 8.09 1.44
CA ASP A 32 3.99 7.04 2.44
C ASP A 32 3.14 5.85 2.01
N TRP A 33 3.66 4.64 2.16
CA TRP A 33 2.92 3.41 1.94
C TRP A 33 3.06 2.49 3.14
N LYS A 34 1.99 1.77 3.46
CA LYS A 34 1.88 0.83 4.57
C LYS A 34 1.09 -0.39 4.12
N ILE A 35 1.48 -1.57 4.57
CA ILE A 35 0.80 -2.83 4.29
C ILE A 35 0.41 -3.46 5.62
N TYR A 36 -0.86 -3.76 5.76
CA TYR A 36 -1.45 -4.48 6.88
C TYR A 36 -1.89 -5.85 6.38
N ALA A 37 -1.97 -6.84 7.28
CA ALA A 37 -2.60 -8.11 6.98
C ALA A 37 -3.46 -8.57 8.15
N ASP A 38 -4.44 -9.42 7.86
CA ASP A 38 -5.21 -10.17 8.88
C ASP A 38 -5.86 -9.25 9.94
N GLY A 39 -6.23 -8.03 9.56
CA GLY A 39 -6.85 -7.04 10.46
C GLY A 39 -5.90 -6.43 11.51
N ALA A 40 -4.58 -6.61 11.36
CA ALA A 40 -3.60 -6.07 12.29
C ALA A 40 -3.62 -4.53 12.35
N GLU A 41 -3.48 -3.99 13.57
CA GLU A 41 -3.35 -2.53 13.79
C GLU A 41 -1.99 -1.98 13.36
N ASN A 42 -0.95 -2.82 13.41
CA ASN A 42 0.41 -2.46 13.02
C ASN A 42 0.72 -2.89 11.59
N PRO A 43 1.42 -2.06 10.80
CA PRO A 43 1.81 -2.43 9.45
C PRO A 43 2.91 -3.49 9.47
N LEU A 44 2.76 -4.52 8.64
CA LEU A 44 3.80 -5.53 8.38
C LEU A 44 4.98 -4.95 7.59
N ALA A 45 4.70 -3.99 6.72
CA ALA A 45 5.71 -3.29 5.94
C ALA A 45 5.28 -1.84 5.72
N ALA A 46 6.25 -0.94 5.74
CA ALA A 46 6.01 0.47 5.48
C ALA A 46 7.23 1.10 4.81
N GLY A 47 7.02 2.21 4.11
CA GLY A 47 8.09 2.99 3.53
C GLY A 47 7.60 4.27 2.87
N VAL A 48 8.54 4.95 2.22
CA VAL A 48 8.29 6.19 1.47
C VAL A 48 8.68 5.95 0.01
N SER A 49 7.96 6.57 -0.92
CA SER A 49 8.26 6.49 -2.35
C SER A 49 8.06 7.85 -3.03
N PRO A 50 8.81 8.12 -4.11
CA PRO A 50 8.77 9.43 -4.77
C PRO A 50 7.46 9.68 -5.52
N THR A 51 6.72 8.63 -5.90
CA THR A 51 5.45 8.73 -6.62
C THR A 51 4.44 7.69 -6.12
N SER A 52 3.15 7.93 -6.36
CA SER A 52 2.10 6.95 -6.05
C SER A 52 2.28 5.65 -6.84
N GLY A 53 2.71 5.72 -8.10
CA GLY A 53 3.01 4.55 -8.92
C GLY A 53 4.11 3.68 -8.30
N ALA A 54 5.22 4.28 -7.87
CA ALA A 54 6.29 3.56 -7.19
C ALA A 54 5.81 2.91 -5.88
N ALA A 55 5.01 3.63 -5.09
CA ALA A 55 4.41 3.09 -3.87
C ALA A 55 3.50 1.88 -4.15
N LYS A 56 2.64 1.96 -5.19
CA LYS A 56 1.79 0.84 -5.61
C LYS A 56 2.60 -0.39 -6.00
N THR A 57 3.64 -0.20 -6.83
CA THR A 57 4.53 -1.28 -7.24
C THR A 57 5.22 -1.95 -6.04
N LYS A 58 5.63 -1.20 -5.01
CA LYS A 58 6.20 -1.80 -3.79
C LYS A 58 5.19 -2.66 -3.05
N CYS A 59 3.94 -2.19 -2.90
CA CYS A 59 2.88 -2.98 -2.28
C CYS A 59 2.56 -4.24 -3.08
N GLU A 60 2.44 -4.13 -4.41
CA GLU A 60 2.19 -5.27 -5.30
C GLU A 60 3.32 -6.31 -5.24
N GLN A 61 4.58 -5.87 -5.27
CA GLN A 61 5.74 -6.74 -5.14
C GLN A 61 5.78 -7.45 -3.78
N PHE A 62 5.45 -6.75 -2.69
CA PHE A 62 5.38 -7.36 -1.37
C PHE A 62 4.31 -8.44 -1.32
N VAL A 63 3.09 -8.12 -1.77
CA VAL A 63 1.96 -9.06 -1.81
C VAL A 63 2.32 -10.29 -2.67
N ALA A 64 2.86 -10.10 -3.86
CA ALA A 64 3.23 -11.19 -4.75
C ALA A 64 4.34 -12.10 -4.18
N ARG A 65 5.24 -11.55 -3.36
CA ARG A 65 6.32 -12.31 -2.71
C ARG A 65 5.92 -12.93 -1.38
N SER A 66 4.75 -12.59 -0.85
CA SER A 66 4.27 -13.09 0.45
C SER A 66 3.85 -14.56 0.44
N GLY A 67 3.60 -15.14 -0.75
CA GLY A 67 3.12 -16.51 -0.91
C GLY A 67 1.68 -16.74 -0.42
N ARG A 68 0.95 -15.68 -0.08
CA ARG A 68 -0.43 -15.72 0.45
C ARG A 68 -1.50 -15.28 -0.55
N VAL A 69 -1.10 -14.89 -1.77
CA VAL A 69 -1.97 -14.42 -2.86
C VAL A 69 -1.38 -14.81 -4.21
#